data_AF-A0A6L8GBH5-F1
#
_entry.id   AF-A0A6L8GBH5-F1
#
_cell.length_a   1.000
_cell.length_b   1.000
_cell.length_c   1.000
_cell.angle_alpha   90.00
_cell.angle_beta   90.00
_cell.angle_gamma   90.00
#
_symmetry.space_group_name_H-M   'P 1'
#
loop_
_entity.id
_entity.type
_entity.pdbx_description
1 polymer ?
#
loop_
_entity_poly.entity_id
_entity_poly.type
_entity_poly.pdbx_seq_one_letter_code
_entity_poly.pdbx_strand_id
1 'polypeptide(L)'
;MPQPGFVRLSFNPAFSSDAVSPPEALILLPAITAMDGHEFWPNDIDCVSASFADDLRSTGQRQVSDAYPLSFARERSGCLATLDCQISWLLPRSDRPGPHLRIVESR
;
A
#
# COMPACT_ATOMS: atom_id res chain seq x y z
N MET A 1 -0.78 -3.21 -3.86
CA MET A 1 -1.95 -2.96 -2.98
C MET A 1 -2.58 -4.29 -2.65
N PRO A 2 -2.93 -4.60 -1.39
CA PRO A 2 -3.85 -5.69 -1.12
C PRO A 2 -5.17 -5.40 -1.85
N GLN A 3 -5.79 -6.40 -2.49
CA GLN A 3 -7.08 -6.22 -3.17
C GLN A 3 -8.17 -5.57 -2.27
N PRO A 4 -8.25 -5.86 -0.95
CA PRO A 4 -9.17 -5.15 -0.06
C PRO A 4 -8.90 -3.64 0.05
N GLY A 5 -7.65 -3.22 -0.14
CA GLY A 5 -7.28 -1.81 -0.15
C GLY A 5 -7.92 -1.07 -1.32
N PHE A 6 -7.93 -1.67 -2.52
CA PHE A 6 -8.66 -1.12 -3.67
C PHE A 6 -10.15 -0.99 -3.37
N VAL A 7 -10.78 -2.07 -2.89
CA VAL A 7 -12.22 -2.06 -2.58
C VAL A 7 -12.55 -0.95 -1.57
N ARG A 8 -11.80 -0.86 -0.46
CA ARG A 8 -11.97 0.18 0.56
C ARG A 8 -11.86 1.60 0.00
N LEU A 9 -10.93 1.80 -0.93
CA LEU A 9 -10.67 3.10 -1.52
C LEU A 9 -11.80 3.51 -2.48
N SER A 10 -12.30 2.56 -3.28
CA SER A 10 -13.32 2.79 -4.30
C SER A 10 -14.68 3.20 -3.74
N PHE A 11 -15.03 2.83 -2.51
CA PHE A 11 -16.28 3.27 -1.86
C PHE A 11 -16.09 4.38 -0.81
N ASN A 12 -14.89 4.94 -0.68
CA ASN A 12 -14.63 6.01 0.29
C ASN A 12 -14.90 7.40 -0.34
N PRO A 13 -15.98 8.10 0.03
CA PRO A 13 -16.30 9.42 -0.53
C PRO A 13 -15.31 10.52 -0.09
N ALA A 14 -14.57 10.32 1.00
CA ALA A 14 -13.47 11.22 1.36
C ALA A 14 -12.26 11.07 0.44
N PHE A 15 -12.21 9.99 -0.34
CA PHE A 15 -11.14 9.70 -1.29
C PHE A 15 -11.49 10.11 -2.72
N SER A 16 -12.69 9.77 -3.21
CA SER A 16 -13.11 10.07 -4.58
C SER A 16 -14.52 10.65 -4.60
N SER A 17 -14.71 11.70 -5.39
CA SER A 17 -16.06 12.22 -5.71
C SER A 17 -16.91 11.20 -6.48
N ASP A 18 -16.27 10.25 -7.15
CA ASP A 18 -16.89 9.16 -7.90
C ASP A 18 -16.94 7.86 -7.07
N ALA A 19 -16.94 7.96 -5.73
CA ALA A 19 -17.02 6.79 -4.87
C ALA A 19 -18.28 5.96 -5.19
N VAL A 20 -18.06 4.66 -5.39
CA VAL A 20 -19.12 3.70 -5.74
C VAL A 20 -19.65 2.99 -4.48
N SER A 21 -20.73 2.24 -4.61
CA SER A 21 -21.20 1.38 -3.52
C SER A 21 -20.23 0.20 -3.26
N PRO A 22 -20.21 -0.39 -2.06
CA PRO A 22 -19.35 -1.55 -1.77
C PRO A 22 -19.53 -2.75 -2.73
N PRO A 23 -20.75 -3.11 -3.17
CA PRO A 23 -20.92 -4.15 -4.19
C PRO A 23 -20.32 -3.77 -5.54
N GLU A 24 -20.46 -2.51 -5.97
CA GLU A 24 -19.87 -2.01 -7.21
C GLU A 24 -18.33 -2.02 -7.14
N ALA A 25 -17.74 -1.66 -6.00
CA ALA A 25 -16.29 -1.74 -5.79
C ALA A 25 -15.75 -3.16 -5.97
N LEU A 26 -16.50 -4.18 -5.55
CA LEU A 26 -16.15 -5.59 -5.78
C LEU A 26 -16.28 -5.99 -7.25
N ILE A 27 -17.26 -5.44 -7.98
CA ILE A 27 -17.45 -5.67 -9.42
C ILE A 27 -16.33 -5.02 -10.24
N LEU A 28 -15.77 -3.90 -9.78
CA LEU A 28 -14.66 -3.21 -10.44
C LEU A 28 -13.31 -3.92 -10.26
N LEU A 29 -13.13 -4.69 -9.18
CA LEU A 29 -11.86 -5.34 -8.86
C LEU A 29 -11.34 -6.23 -10.01
N PRO A 30 -12.14 -7.10 -10.65
CA PRO A 30 -11.72 -7.88 -11.82
C PRO A 30 -11.11 -7.04 -12.95
N ALA A 31 -11.69 -5.86 -13.24
CA ALA A 31 -11.21 -4.99 -14.31
C ALA A 31 -9.79 -4.46 -14.04
N ILE A 32 -9.51 -4.09 -12.78
CA ILE A 32 -8.18 -3.65 -12.36
C ILE A 32 -7.18 -4.81 -12.37
N THR A 33 -7.59 -5.99 -11.93
CA THR A 33 -6.71 -7.17 -11.90
C THR A 33 -6.41 -7.75 -13.28
N ALA A 34 -7.22 -7.40 -14.29
CA ALA A 34 -7.05 -7.84 -15.68
C ALA A 34 -6.17 -6.89 -16.52
N MET A 35 -5.75 -5.74 -15.96
CA MET A 35 -4.87 -4.82 -16.69
C MET A 35 -3.49 -5.44 -16.94
N ASP A 36 -2.93 -5.17 -18.12
CA ASP A 36 -1.58 -5.63 -18.47
C ASP A 36 -0.55 -5.14 -17.44
N GLY A 37 0.30 -6.06 -16.99
CA GLY A 37 1.30 -5.79 -15.97
C GLY A 37 0.79 -5.86 -14.52
N HIS A 38 -0.50 -6.13 -14.29
CA HIS A 38 -0.98 -6.47 -12.95
C HIS A 38 -0.52 -7.88 -12.56
N GLU A 39 0.22 -7.98 -11.46
CA GLU A 39 0.57 -9.23 -10.80
C GLU A 39 0.05 -9.19 -9.35
N PHE A 40 -0.69 -10.22 -8.96
CA PHE A 40 -1.08 -10.37 -7.56
C PHE A 40 0.04 -11.05 -6.78
N TRP A 41 0.58 -10.37 -5.77
CA TRP A 41 1.51 -10.97 -4.83
C TRP A 41 0.75 -11.53 -3.62
N PRO A 42 0.75 -12.85 -3.40
CA PRO A 42 0.12 -13.45 -2.23
C PRO A 42 0.83 -12.98 -0.96
N ASN A 43 0.06 -12.86 0.12
CA ASN A 43 0.52 -12.32 1.39
C ASN A 43 1.33 -13.39 2.17
N ASP A 44 2.57 -13.60 1.77
CA ASP A 44 3.45 -14.67 2.24
C ASP A 44 4.60 -14.23 3.15
N ILE A 45 4.63 -12.93 3.50
CA ILE A 45 5.65 -12.38 4.39
C ILE A 45 5.26 -12.58 5.84
N ASP A 46 6.19 -13.16 6.59
CA ASP A 46 6.06 -13.37 8.02
C ASP A 46 6.23 -12.04 8.78
N CYS A 47 5.39 -11.83 9.80
CA CYS A 47 5.48 -10.67 10.69
C CYS A 47 6.77 -10.65 11.53
N VAL A 48 7.61 -11.69 11.44
CA VAL A 48 8.93 -11.75 12.06
C VAL A 48 10.07 -11.50 11.07
N SER A 49 9.76 -11.10 9.83
CA SER A 49 10.79 -10.81 8.82
C SER A 49 11.66 -9.62 9.23
N ALA A 50 12.93 -9.64 8.81
CA ALA A 50 13.90 -8.59 9.14
C ALA A 50 13.45 -7.22 8.62
N SER A 51 12.90 -7.18 7.40
CA SER A 51 12.33 -6.00 6.74
C SER A 51 11.19 -5.40 7.55
N PHE A 52 10.28 -6.22 8.06
CA PHE A 52 9.17 -5.75 8.88
C PHE A 52 9.62 -5.26 10.26
N ALA A 53 10.60 -5.94 10.87
CA ALA A 53 11.19 -5.50 12.13
C ALA A 53 11.91 -4.14 12.00
N ASP A 54 12.63 -3.91 10.90
CA ASP A 54 13.34 -2.65 10.63
C ASP A 54 12.38 -1.49 10.35
N ASP A 55 11.31 -1.74 9.59
CA ASP A 55 10.26 -0.75 9.38
C ASP A 55 9.54 -0.44 10.70
N LEU A 56 9.19 -1.45 11.50
CA LEU A 56 8.55 -1.23 12.80
C LEU A 56 9.38 -0.37 13.76
N ARG A 57 10.71 -0.56 13.81
CA ARG A 57 11.61 0.22 14.68
C ARG A 57 11.57 1.72 14.39
N SER A 58 11.17 2.10 13.19
CA SER A 58 11.10 3.49 12.74
C SER A 58 9.73 4.13 13.00
N THR A 59 8.78 3.39 13.59
CA THR A 59 7.34 3.73 13.58
C THR A 59 6.67 3.70 14.95
N GLY A 60 5.59 4.47 15.11
CA GLY A 60 4.71 4.41 16.29
C GLY A 60 3.63 3.32 16.16
N GLN A 61 2.97 2.97 17.27
CA GLN A 61 1.93 1.92 17.32
C GLN A 61 0.81 2.06 16.26
N ARG A 62 0.53 3.28 15.79
CA ARG A 62 -0.51 3.56 14.78
C ARG A 62 -0.12 3.17 13.36
N GLN A 63 1.15 2.87 13.13
CA GLN A 63 1.75 2.73 11.80
C GLN A 63 2.14 1.29 11.46
N VAL A 64 1.90 0.34 12.36
CA VAL A 64 2.18 -1.10 12.18
C VAL A 64 1.55 -1.63 10.89
N SER A 65 0.29 -1.24 10.62
CA SER A 65 -0.44 -1.65 9.42
C SER A 65 0.13 -1.05 8.14
N ASP A 66 0.76 0.13 8.22
CA ASP A 66 1.32 0.85 7.08
C ASP A 66 2.77 0.42 6.79
N ALA A 67 3.49 -0.05 7.81
CA ALA A 67 4.80 -0.67 7.67
C ALA A 67 4.73 -1.98 6.86
N TYR A 68 3.68 -2.78 7.05
CA TYR A 68 3.58 -4.08 6.40
C TYR A 68 3.66 -4.03 4.85
N PRO A 69 2.86 -3.21 4.14
CA PRO A 69 2.99 -3.06 2.68
C PRO A 69 4.35 -2.53 2.21
N LEU A 70 5.02 -1.70 3.02
CA LEU A 70 6.35 -1.16 2.69
C LEU A 70 7.41 -2.25 2.79
N SER A 71 7.39 -3.02 3.88
CA SER A 71 8.25 -4.19 4.05
C SER A 71 8.02 -5.22 2.94
N PHE A 72 6.75 -5.39 2.53
CA PHE A 72 6.38 -6.26 1.43
C PHE A 72 6.98 -5.83 0.09
N ALA A 73 6.90 -4.55 -0.22
CA ALA A 73 7.54 -4.01 -1.42
C ALA A 73 9.06 -4.21 -1.37
N ARG A 74 9.71 -4.04 -0.21
CA ARG A 74 11.16 -4.22 -0.07
C ARG A 74 11.61 -5.66 -0.31
N GLU A 75 10.95 -6.64 0.29
CA GLU A 75 11.31 -8.07 0.12
C GLU A 75 11.18 -8.53 -1.33
N ARG A 76 10.18 -8.01 -2.04
CA ARG A 76 9.97 -8.31 -3.47
C ARG A 76 10.83 -7.44 -4.40
N SER A 77 11.73 -6.60 -3.86
CA SER A 77 12.48 -5.59 -4.64
C SER A 77 11.57 -4.69 -5.50
N GLY A 78 10.33 -4.51 -5.06
CA GLY A 78 9.30 -3.69 -5.69
C GLY A 78 9.21 -2.29 -5.10
N CYS A 79 8.14 -1.58 -5.48
CA CYS A 79 7.85 -0.24 -5.00
C CYS A 79 6.41 -0.14 -4.51
N LEU A 80 6.22 0.35 -3.28
CA LEU A 80 4.92 0.72 -2.77
C LEU A 80 4.51 2.07 -3.38
N ALA A 81 3.53 2.04 -4.29
CA ALA A 81 2.84 3.23 -4.75
C ALA A 81 1.67 3.54 -3.80
N THR A 82 1.62 4.76 -3.26
CA THR A 82 0.61 5.16 -2.26
C THR A 82 0.19 6.61 -2.42
N LEU A 83 -1.05 6.92 -2.05
CA LEU A 83 -1.61 8.27 -2.00
C LEU A 83 -1.51 8.87 -0.58
N ASP A 84 -1.10 8.06 0.40
CA ASP A 84 -0.90 8.51 1.77
C ASP A 84 0.50 9.12 1.94
N CYS A 85 0.58 10.44 2.00
CA CYS A 85 1.82 11.16 2.21
C CYS A 85 2.40 10.94 3.62
N GLN A 86 1.58 10.56 4.60
CA GLN A 86 2.01 10.29 5.97
C GLN A 86 2.84 8.99 6.06
N ILE A 87 2.80 8.12 5.06
CA ILE A 87 3.67 6.93 5.05
C ILE A 87 5.17 7.29 4.99
N SER A 88 5.51 8.52 4.57
CA SER A 88 6.88 9.02 4.63
C SER A 88 7.45 9.08 6.06
N TRP A 89 6.59 9.15 7.09
CA TRP A 89 7.00 9.08 8.49
C TRP A 89 7.58 7.71 8.88
N LEU A 90 7.36 6.66 8.08
CA LEU A 90 7.95 5.34 8.30
C LEU A 90 9.41 5.27 7.84
N LEU A 91 9.86 6.23 7.03
CA LEU A 91 11.23 6.26 6.56
C LEU A 91 12.17 6.76 7.67
N PRO A 92 13.38 6.21 7.79
CA PRO A 92 14.41 6.80 8.63
C PRO A 92 14.60 8.28 8.29
N ARG A 93 14.82 9.13 9.30
CA ARG A 93 14.98 10.60 9.12
C ARG A 93 16.08 11.02 8.12
N SER A 94 16.95 10.11 7.71
CA SER A 94 18.01 10.36 6.72
C SER A 94 17.70 9.88 5.31
N ASP A 95 16.57 9.19 5.08
CA ASP A 95 16.24 8.62 3.77
C ASP A 95 15.26 9.53 3.01
N ARG A 96 15.69 9.98 1.83
CA ARG A 96 14.75 10.35 0.76
C ARG A 96 13.90 9.10 0.46
N PRO A 97 12.66 9.22 -0.06
CA PRO A 97 11.91 8.04 -0.48
C PRO A 97 12.78 7.16 -1.36
N GLY A 98 13.22 6.03 -0.79
CA GLY A 98 14.08 5.09 -1.47
C GLY A 98 13.36 4.46 -2.66
N PRO A 99 14.01 3.60 -3.45
CA PRO A 99 13.40 3.00 -4.64
C PRO A 99 12.11 2.20 -4.36
N HIS A 100 11.84 1.91 -3.08
CA HIS A 100 10.72 1.09 -2.63
C HIS A 100 9.46 1.86 -2.21
N LEU A 101 9.49 3.20 -2.24
CA LEU A 101 8.31 4.01 -1.91
C LEU A 101 8.11 5.14 -2.93
N ARG A 102 6.90 5.23 -3.47
CA ARG A 102 6.47 6.30 -4.36
C ARG A 102 5.14 6.88 -3.88
N ILE A 103 5.16 8.16 -3.52
CA ILE A 103 3.93 8.91 -3.30
C ILE A 103 3.38 9.30 -4.68
N VAL A 104 2.14 8.92 -4.94
CA VAL A 104 1.42 9.25 -6.17
C VAL A 104 0.54 10.47 -5.86
N GLU A 105 0.41 11.37 -6.81
CA GLU A 105 -0.54 12.50 -6.70
C GLU A 105 -1.85 12.10 -7.37
N SER A 106 -2.98 12.42 -6.73
CA SER A 106 -4.29 12.33 -7.39
C SER A 106 -4.38 13.45 -8.41
N ARG A 107 -4.63 13.11 -9.68
CA ARG A 107 -5.00 14.10 -10.71
C ARG A 107 -6.47 14.47 -10.60
#